data_AF-A0A7V1WS62-F1
#
_entry.id   AF-A0A7V1WS62-F1
#
_cell.length_a   1.000
_cell.length_b   1.000
_cell.length_c   1.000
_cell.angle_alpha   90.00
_cell.angle_beta   90.00
_cell.angle_gamma   90.00
#
_symmetry.space_group_name_H-M   'P 1'
#
loop_
_entity.id
_entity.type
_entity.pdbx_description
1 polymer ?
#
loop_
_entity_poly.entity_id
_entity_poly.type
_entity_poly.pdbx_seq_one_letter_code
_entity_poly.pdbx_strand_id
1 'polypeptide(L)'
;MTMRQLIFIIFLFTMLSIQVLAQKPSSQITQTDAILEADSKHNLEVARLMFRLRKAYKGTLMRCEEIMAAHPDFSKMDEVLYLAGMSSYYLSEGKGSQKVNLNIESEKEKYNPEKLKADAIVYLRMLIDKYPKSSFKKEAEKTLEILEGKKESK
;
A
#
# COMPACT_ATOMS: atom_id res chain seq x y z
N MET A 1 40.08 -54.46 60.77
CA MET A 1 41.41 -54.34 60.13
C MET A 1 41.32 -53.22 59.09
N THR A 2 42.02 -52.11 59.35
CA THR A 2 42.49 -51.05 58.42
C THR A 2 41.54 -50.33 57.45
N MET A 3 41.19 -49.10 57.84
CA MET A 3 41.30 -47.82 57.11
C MET A 3 41.98 -47.84 55.72
N ARG A 4 41.30 -47.35 54.65
CA ARG A 4 41.91 -46.73 53.45
C ARG A 4 40.86 -45.99 52.57
N GLN A 5 41.04 -44.66 52.47
CA GLN A 5 40.85 -43.79 51.26
C GLN A 5 39.41 -43.62 50.76
N LEU A 6 38.68 -42.53 51.01
CA LEU A 6 38.83 -41.14 50.52
C LEU A 6 39.11 -41.01 49.02
N ILE A 7 38.21 -40.25 48.35
CA ILE A 7 38.23 -39.70 46.98
C ILE A 7 37.50 -40.57 45.92
N PHE A 8 36.25 -40.20 45.61
CA PHE A 8 35.78 -40.22 44.22
C PHE A 8 35.06 -38.91 43.89
N ILE A 9 35.75 -38.16 43.04
CA ILE A 9 35.47 -36.83 42.53
C ILE A 9 34.42 -36.93 41.41
N ILE A 10 33.38 -36.09 41.54
CA ILE A 10 32.77 -35.25 40.49
C ILE A 10 32.86 -35.83 39.07
N PHE A 11 31.80 -36.48 38.59
CA PHE A 11 31.59 -36.66 37.15
C PHE A 11 30.09 -36.84 36.82
N LEU A 12 29.32 -35.76 36.87
CA LEU A 12 28.01 -35.73 36.21
C LEU A 12 27.61 -34.29 35.84
N PHE A 13 28.30 -33.73 34.85
CA PHE A 13 27.81 -32.55 34.13
C PHE A 13 28.14 -32.70 32.64
N THR A 14 27.51 -33.69 32.03
CA THR A 14 27.55 -33.88 30.57
C THR A 14 26.54 -32.93 29.91
N MET A 15 27.07 -31.79 29.47
CA MET A 15 26.79 -31.15 28.18
C MET A 15 25.33 -31.12 27.70
N LEU A 16 24.59 -30.10 28.15
CA LEU A 16 23.48 -29.56 27.38
C LEU A 16 23.97 -28.32 26.61
N SER A 17 24.73 -28.54 25.55
CA SER A 17 25.11 -27.48 24.63
C SER A 17 23.93 -27.20 23.71
N ILE A 18 23.03 -26.31 24.13
CA ILE A 18 22.03 -25.72 23.23
C ILE A 18 22.81 -24.92 22.18
N GLN A 19 22.94 -25.50 20.98
CA GLN A 19 23.38 -24.78 19.80
C GLN A 19 22.27 -23.78 19.45
N VAL A 20 22.35 -22.56 19.97
CA VAL A 20 21.57 -21.44 19.44
C VAL A 20 22.15 -21.13 18.07
N LEU A 21 21.57 -21.75 17.04
CA LEU A 21 21.86 -21.42 15.66
C LEU A 21 21.34 -20.01 15.41
N ALA A 22 22.23 -19.02 15.44
CA ALA A 22 21.92 -17.65 15.05
C ALA A 22 21.51 -17.67 13.56
N GLN A 23 20.20 -17.69 13.29
CA GLN A 23 19.68 -17.54 11.93
C GLN A 23 20.08 -16.16 11.40
N LYS A 24 20.88 -16.14 10.34
CA LYS A 24 21.31 -14.91 9.65
C LYS A 24 20.06 -14.25 9.03
N PRO A 25 19.71 -12.98 9.33
CA PRO A 25 18.41 -12.41 8.93
C PRO A 25 18.28 -12.03 7.44
N SER A 26 19.20 -12.45 6.57
CA SER A 26 19.39 -11.78 5.28
C SER A 26 18.61 -12.36 4.09
N SER A 27 18.09 -13.58 4.17
CA SER A 27 17.36 -14.21 3.04
C SER A 27 15.84 -14.05 3.11
N GLN A 28 15.28 -13.89 4.32
CA GLN A 28 13.83 -13.78 4.52
C GLN A 28 13.28 -12.43 4.08
N ILE A 29 14.04 -11.34 4.31
CA ILE A 29 13.63 -9.97 3.94
C ILE A 29 13.37 -9.87 2.43
N THR A 30 14.31 -10.34 1.60
CA THR A 30 14.17 -10.30 0.13
C THR A 30 13.01 -11.15 -0.39
N GLN A 31 12.70 -12.30 0.24
CA GLN A 31 11.59 -13.15 -0.18
C GLN A 31 10.23 -12.52 0.17
N THR A 32 10.11 -11.93 1.35
CA THR A 32 8.89 -11.20 1.76
C THR A 32 8.62 -10.02 0.84
N ASP A 33 9.65 -9.25 0.48
CA ASP A 33 9.52 -8.12 -0.44
C ASP A 33 9.02 -8.55 -1.83
N ALA A 34 9.53 -9.68 -2.35
CA ALA A 34 9.11 -10.21 -3.64
C ALA A 34 7.64 -10.68 -3.66
N ILE A 35 7.16 -11.27 -2.55
CA ILE A 35 5.76 -11.69 -2.40
C ILE A 35 4.86 -10.45 -2.35
N LEU A 36 5.21 -9.46 -1.53
CA LEU A 36 4.43 -8.23 -1.38
C LEU A 36 4.35 -7.44 -2.70
N GLU A 37 5.44 -7.42 -3.45
CA GLU A 37 5.51 -6.85 -4.81
C GLU A 37 4.59 -7.58 -5.80
N ALA A 38 4.55 -8.92 -5.76
CA ALA A 38 3.67 -9.72 -6.61
C ALA A 38 2.18 -9.50 -6.29
N ASP A 39 1.83 -9.48 -5.00
CA ASP A 39 0.47 -9.21 -4.54
C ASP A 39 0.01 -7.80 -4.90
N SER A 40 0.90 -6.81 -4.76
CA SER A 40 0.63 -5.43 -5.14
C SER A 40 0.44 -5.28 -6.67
N LYS A 41 1.22 -6.01 -7.47
CA LYS A 41 1.04 -6.07 -8.93
C LYS A 41 -0.31 -6.65 -9.31
N HIS A 42 -0.71 -7.75 -8.68
CA HIS A 42 -2.01 -8.36 -8.94
C HIS A 42 -3.16 -7.39 -8.60
N ASN A 43 -3.11 -6.74 -7.45
CA ASN A 43 -4.11 -5.74 -7.06
C ASN A 43 -4.14 -4.53 -8.02
N LEU A 44 -2.97 -4.07 -8.50
CA LEU A 44 -2.89 -3.00 -9.48
C LEU A 44 -3.51 -3.41 -10.83
N GLU A 45 -3.31 -4.66 -11.28
CA GLU A 45 -3.96 -5.17 -12.49
C GLU A 45 -5.49 -5.18 -12.37
N VAL A 46 -6.01 -5.61 -11.22
CA VAL A 46 -7.44 -5.54 -10.92
C VAL A 46 -7.93 -4.09 -10.93
N ALA A 47 -7.20 -3.17 -10.28
CA ALA A 47 -7.54 -1.75 -10.26
C ALA A 47 -7.60 -1.16 -11.69
N ARG A 48 -6.62 -1.45 -12.55
CA ARG A 48 -6.61 -1.03 -13.97
C ARG A 48 -7.84 -1.52 -14.72
N LEU A 49 -8.20 -2.79 -14.54
CA LEU A 49 -9.39 -3.39 -15.18
C LEU A 49 -10.68 -2.68 -14.74
N MET A 50 -10.81 -2.46 -13.43
CA MET A 50 -11.94 -1.77 -12.82
C MET A 50 -12.06 -0.32 -13.31
N PHE A 51 -10.95 0.40 -13.36
CA PHE A 51 -10.91 1.79 -13.80
C PHE A 51 -11.31 1.93 -15.27
N ARG A 52 -10.65 1.18 -16.17
CA ARG A 52 -10.79 1.36 -17.62
C ARG A 52 -12.07 0.78 -18.19
N LEU A 53 -12.35 -0.50 -17.89
CA LEU A 53 -13.43 -1.22 -18.57
C LEU A 53 -14.76 -1.09 -17.83
N ARG A 54 -14.72 -1.06 -16.49
CA ARG A 54 -15.93 -1.11 -15.67
C ARG A 54 -16.37 0.26 -15.18
N LYS A 55 -15.51 1.28 -15.26
CA LYS A 55 -15.70 2.58 -14.58
C LYS A 55 -16.06 2.38 -13.10
N ALA A 56 -15.49 1.36 -12.48
CA ALA A 56 -15.75 0.94 -11.12
C ALA A 56 -14.77 1.68 -10.18
N TYR A 57 -14.93 3.00 -10.09
CA TYR A 57 -13.99 3.89 -9.41
C TYR A 57 -13.93 3.65 -7.90
N LYS A 58 -15.06 3.28 -7.26
CA LYS A 58 -15.10 2.91 -5.83
C LYS A 58 -14.19 1.71 -5.55
N GLY A 59 -14.29 0.68 -6.38
CA GLY A 59 -13.43 -0.49 -6.21
C GLY A 59 -11.99 -0.29 -6.68
N THR A 60 -11.76 0.59 -7.67
CA THR A 60 -10.40 1.02 -8.03
C THR A 60 -9.72 1.70 -6.85
N LEU A 61 -10.38 2.70 -6.26
CA LEU A 61 -9.88 3.46 -5.11
C LEU A 61 -9.58 2.53 -3.93
N MET A 62 -10.48 1.61 -3.61
CA MET A 62 -10.29 0.63 -2.54
C MET A 62 -9.03 -0.22 -2.74
N ARG A 63 -8.77 -0.74 -3.95
CA ARG A 63 -7.56 -1.52 -4.24
C ARG A 63 -6.29 -0.69 -4.17
N CYS A 64 -6.34 0.55 -4.66
CA CYS A 64 -5.20 1.45 -4.55
C CYS A 64 -4.86 1.77 -3.08
N GLU A 65 -5.86 2.04 -2.24
CA GLU A 65 -5.68 2.28 -0.81
C GLU A 65 -5.13 1.06 -0.07
N GLU A 66 -5.56 -0.15 -0.42
CA GLU A 66 -4.99 -1.40 0.10
C GLU A 66 -3.50 -1.53 -0.26
N ILE A 67 -3.12 -1.25 -1.51
CA ILE A 67 -1.70 -1.27 -1.92
C ILE A 67 -0.89 -0.23 -1.14
N MET A 68 -1.40 1.01 -1.03
CA MET A 68 -0.70 2.08 -0.31
C MET A 68 -0.50 1.75 1.18
N ALA A 69 -1.49 1.11 1.81
CA ALA A 69 -1.41 0.71 3.21
C ALA A 69 -0.49 -0.49 3.44
N ALA A 70 -0.52 -1.48 2.55
CA ALA A 70 0.23 -2.72 2.70
C ALA A 70 1.68 -2.64 2.18
N HIS A 71 1.93 -1.83 1.14
CA HIS A 71 3.21 -1.78 0.44
C HIS A 71 3.55 -0.34 0.00
N PRO A 72 3.94 0.55 0.93
CA PRO A 72 4.20 1.96 0.64
C PRO A 72 5.35 2.21 -0.35
N ASP A 73 6.30 1.27 -0.48
CA ASP A 73 7.46 1.34 -1.38
C ASP A 73 7.24 0.57 -2.70
N PHE A 74 6.00 0.23 -3.03
CA PHE A 74 5.65 -0.52 -4.23
C PHE A 74 6.24 0.09 -5.51
N SER A 75 6.81 -0.74 -6.39
CA SER A 75 7.55 -0.26 -7.57
C SER A 75 6.71 0.53 -8.60
N LYS A 76 5.38 0.44 -8.52
CA LYS A 76 4.41 1.15 -9.38
C LYS A 76 3.52 2.10 -8.59
N MET A 77 4.02 2.63 -7.48
CA MET A 77 3.25 3.55 -6.63
C MET A 77 2.82 4.83 -7.35
N ASP A 78 3.54 5.26 -8.39
CA ASP A 78 3.13 6.38 -9.23
C ASP A 78 1.78 6.12 -9.93
N GLU A 79 1.61 4.93 -10.50
CA GLU A 79 0.33 4.53 -11.10
C GLU A 79 -0.78 4.32 -10.06
N VAL A 80 -0.44 3.77 -8.89
CA VAL A 80 -1.41 3.61 -7.79
C VAL A 80 -1.96 4.96 -7.36
N LEU A 81 -1.09 5.95 -7.15
CA LEU A 81 -1.48 7.31 -6.78
C LEU A 81 -2.31 7.98 -7.88
N TYR A 82 -1.94 7.79 -9.16
CA TYR A 82 -2.73 8.28 -10.28
C TYR A 82 -4.14 7.70 -10.29
N LEU A 83 -4.27 6.36 -10.20
CA LEU A 83 -5.57 5.69 -10.22
C LEU A 83 -6.42 6.05 -9.01
N ALA A 84 -5.81 6.19 -7.82
CA ALA A 84 -6.49 6.65 -6.62
C ALA A 84 -7.01 8.08 -6.79
N GLY A 85 -6.14 9.00 -7.22
CA GLY A 85 -6.49 10.41 -7.41
C GLY A 85 -7.59 10.61 -8.44
N MET A 86 -7.47 9.98 -9.61
CA MET A 86 -8.50 10.07 -10.66
C MET A 86 -9.81 9.40 -10.26
N SER A 87 -9.75 8.27 -9.55
CA SER A 87 -10.97 7.61 -9.05
C SER A 87 -11.69 8.46 -8.01
N SER A 88 -10.96 9.06 -7.07
CA SER A 88 -11.52 10.00 -6.09
C SER A 88 -12.15 11.21 -6.78
N TYR A 89 -11.45 11.81 -7.76
CA TYR A 89 -12.00 12.91 -8.55
C TYR A 89 -13.30 12.49 -9.26
N TYR A 90 -13.32 11.37 -9.96
CA TYR A 90 -14.51 10.92 -10.68
C TYR A 90 -15.67 10.60 -9.75
N LEU A 91 -15.42 9.97 -8.60
CA LEU A 91 -16.46 9.73 -7.60
C LEU A 91 -17.01 11.05 -7.04
N SER A 92 -16.17 12.07 -6.83
CA SER A 92 -16.61 13.38 -6.36
C SER A 92 -17.53 14.10 -7.35
N GLU A 93 -17.39 13.77 -8.63
CA GLU A 93 -18.22 14.26 -9.72
C GLU A 93 -19.44 13.36 -10.00
N GLY A 94 -19.71 12.40 -9.12
CA GLY A 94 -20.84 11.46 -9.27
C GLY A 94 -20.68 10.49 -10.45
N LYS A 95 -19.46 10.31 -10.96
CA LYS A 95 -19.17 9.42 -12.10
C LYS A 95 -18.89 7.99 -11.62
N GLY A 96 -19.05 7.06 -12.55
CA GLY A 96 -18.76 5.64 -12.36
C GLY A 96 -20.00 4.76 -12.47
N SER A 97 -19.79 3.46 -12.57
CA SER A 97 -20.87 2.46 -12.63
C SER A 97 -21.41 2.07 -11.26
N GLN A 98 -20.62 2.30 -10.20
CA GLN A 98 -20.96 1.95 -8.82
C GLN A 98 -21.61 3.16 -8.14
N LYS A 99 -22.82 2.96 -7.59
CA LYS A 99 -23.51 4.00 -6.83
C LYS A 99 -22.91 4.12 -5.43
N VAL A 100 -22.67 5.35 -4.99
CA VAL A 100 -22.37 5.69 -3.59
C VAL A 100 -23.70 6.01 -2.90
N ASN A 101 -23.93 5.43 -1.73
CA ASN A 101 -25.13 5.70 -0.93
C ASN A 101 -24.80 6.57 0.28
N LEU A 102 -24.96 7.88 0.13
CA LEU A 102 -24.66 8.86 1.19
C LEU A 102 -25.64 8.82 2.38
N ASN A 103 -26.68 7.98 2.34
CA ASN A 103 -27.55 7.73 3.50
C ASN A 103 -26.98 6.66 4.44
N ILE A 104 -25.96 5.92 4.00
CA ILE A 104 -25.23 4.97 4.85
C ILE A 104 -24.04 5.71 5.43
N GLU A 105 -23.94 5.79 6.75
CA GLU A 105 -22.94 6.62 7.43
C GLU A 105 -21.49 6.27 7.02
N SER A 106 -21.16 4.97 6.93
CA SER A 106 -19.83 4.53 6.50
C SER A 106 -19.51 4.89 5.05
N GLU A 107 -20.51 4.92 4.16
CA GLU A 107 -20.31 5.38 2.79
C GLU A 107 -20.23 6.90 2.70
N LYS A 108 -21.01 7.62 3.51
CA LYS A 108 -20.96 9.08 3.58
C LYS A 108 -19.60 9.54 4.09
N GLU A 109 -19.09 8.94 5.17
CA GLU A 109 -17.78 9.26 5.72
C GLU A 109 -16.66 9.06 4.68
N LYS A 110 -16.69 7.93 3.97
CA LYS A 110 -15.63 7.60 3.00
C LYS A 110 -15.77 8.33 1.66
N TYR A 111 -16.99 8.53 1.16
CA TYR A 111 -17.26 8.95 -0.21
C TYR A 111 -18.05 10.27 -0.31
N ASN A 112 -18.05 11.09 0.73
CA ASN A 112 -18.53 12.48 0.64
C ASN A 112 -17.75 13.24 -0.47
N PRO A 113 -18.42 13.94 -1.40
CA PRO A 113 -17.75 14.63 -2.51
C PRO A 113 -16.63 15.58 -2.11
N GLU A 114 -16.78 16.34 -1.02
CA GLU A 114 -15.73 17.27 -0.57
C GLU A 114 -14.47 16.53 -0.11
N LYS A 115 -14.66 15.43 0.63
CA LYS A 115 -13.55 14.56 1.04
C LYS A 115 -12.87 13.95 -0.18
N LEU A 116 -13.64 13.44 -1.13
CA LEU A 116 -13.09 12.84 -2.35
C LEU A 116 -12.28 13.84 -3.19
N LYS A 117 -12.69 15.11 -3.24
CA LYS A 117 -11.89 16.18 -3.89
C LYS A 117 -10.58 16.42 -3.15
N ALA A 118 -10.62 16.48 -1.81
CA ALA A 118 -9.41 16.63 -1.00
C ALA A 118 -8.45 15.44 -1.19
N ASP A 119 -8.97 14.22 -1.15
CA ASP A 119 -8.19 12.99 -1.36
C ASP A 119 -7.59 12.97 -2.77
N ALA A 120 -8.36 13.36 -3.80
CA ALA A 120 -7.86 13.48 -5.17
C ALA A 120 -6.66 14.44 -5.25
N ILE A 121 -6.76 15.62 -4.62
CA ILE A 121 -5.66 16.59 -4.57
C ILE A 121 -4.44 15.99 -3.88
N VAL A 122 -4.62 15.32 -2.74
CA VAL A 122 -3.52 14.69 -1.99
C VAL A 122 -2.79 13.66 -2.84
N TYR A 123 -3.52 12.69 -3.42
CA TYR A 123 -2.89 11.62 -4.20
C TYR A 123 -2.19 12.16 -5.46
N LEU A 124 -2.82 13.09 -6.18
CA LEU A 124 -2.22 13.67 -7.39
C LEU A 124 -1.01 14.56 -7.09
N ARG A 125 -1.00 15.31 -5.98
CA ARG A 125 0.20 16.04 -5.54
C ARG A 125 1.32 15.09 -5.14
N MET A 126 1.02 14.05 -4.37
CA MET A 126 2.00 13.03 -4.00
C MET A 126 2.63 12.38 -5.24
N LEU A 127 1.84 12.11 -6.28
CA LEU A 127 2.33 11.61 -7.57
C LEU A 127 3.36 12.57 -8.18
N ILE A 128 3.04 13.87 -8.29
CA ILE A 128 3.92 14.86 -8.91
C ILE A 128 5.20 15.05 -8.09
N ASP A 129 5.07 15.15 -6.77
CA ASP A 129 6.18 15.45 -5.87
C ASP A 129 7.15 14.28 -5.76
N LYS A 130 6.64 13.05 -5.61
CA LYS A 130 7.48 11.86 -5.42
C LYS A 130 7.91 11.22 -6.73
N TYR A 131 7.13 11.36 -7.80
CA TYR A 131 7.39 10.72 -9.10
C TYR A 131 7.35 11.73 -10.26
N PRO A 132 8.25 12.74 -10.26
CA PRO A 132 8.22 13.83 -11.23
C PRO A 132 8.47 13.41 -12.69
N LYS A 133 8.94 12.17 -12.91
CA LYS A 133 9.16 11.57 -14.23
C LYS A 133 8.05 10.60 -14.66
N SER A 134 6.99 10.44 -13.85
CA SER A 134 5.90 9.53 -14.16
C SER A 134 5.18 9.94 -15.45
N SER A 135 4.76 8.96 -16.25
CA SER A 135 3.94 9.19 -17.45
C SER A 135 2.59 9.82 -17.13
N PHE A 136 2.13 9.71 -15.87
CA PHE A 136 0.84 10.24 -15.41
C PHE A 136 0.89 11.72 -15.00
N LYS A 137 2.09 12.29 -14.84
CA LYS A 137 2.30 13.65 -14.31
C LYS A 137 1.45 14.70 -15.01
N LYS A 138 1.48 14.73 -16.35
CA LYS A 138 0.80 15.76 -17.15
C LYS A 138 -0.72 15.78 -16.92
N GLU A 139 -1.33 14.59 -16.80
CA GLU A 139 -2.77 14.48 -16.56
C GLU A 139 -3.12 14.81 -15.10
N ALA A 140 -2.24 14.44 -14.15
CA ALA A 140 -2.37 14.82 -12.75
C ALA A 140 -2.33 16.34 -12.56
N GLU A 141 -1.39 17.03 -13.18
CA GLU A 141 -1.27 18.50 -13.17
C GLU A 141 -2.55 19.16 -13.70
N LYS A 142 -3.01 18.74 -14.88
CA LYS A 142 -4.26 19.24 -15.47
C LYS A 142 -5.47 19.04 -14.56
N THR A 143 -5.54 17.89 -13.88
CA THR A 143 -6.65 17.58 -12.97
C THR A 143 -6.57 18.42 -11.71
N LEU A 144 -5.37 18.67 -11.18
CA LEU A 144 -5.16 19.57 -10.04
C LEU A 144 -5.54 21.01 -10.37
N GLU A 145 -5.25 21.50 -11.56
CA GLU A 145 -5.69 22.84 -11.99
C GLU A 145 -7.21 22.99 -11.93
N ILE A 146 -7.94 21.96 -12.37
CA ILE A 146 -9.40 21.91 -12.27
C ILE A 146 -9.85 21.89 -10.81
N LEU A 147 -9.28 20.99 -10.00
CA LEU A 147 -9.67 20.79 -8.59
C LEU A 147 -9.36 21.99 -7.70
N GLU A 148 -8.26 22.71 -7.97
CA GLU A 148 -7.82 23.87 -7.21
C GLU A 148 -8.42 25.18 -7.72
N GLY A 149 -9.28 25.13 -8.75
CA GLY A 149 -9.92 26.30 -9.33
C GLY A 149 -8.95 27.22 -10.09
N LYS A 150 -7.75 26.72 -10.44
CA LYS A 150 -6.79 27.43 -11.29
C LYS A 150 -7.21 27.22 -12.74
N LYS A 151 -8.24 27.94 -13.20
CA LYS A 151 -8.53 28.01 -14.64
C LYS A 151 -7.35 28.68 -15.36
N GLU A 152 -6.90 28.07 -16.46
CA GLU A 152 -6.29 28.82 -17.55
C GLU A 152 -7.23 29.99 -17.89
N SER A 153 -6.71 31.21 -17.79
CA SER A 153 -7.32 32.35 -18.44
C SER A 153 -7.26 32.12 -19.95
N LYS A 154 -8.35 31.64 -20.55
CA LYS A 154 -8.93 32.11 -21.83
C LYS A 154 -10.05 31.20 -22.33
#